data_AF-A0A0P4W674-F1
#
_entry.id   AF-A0A0P4W674-F1
#
_cell.length_a   1.000
_cell.length_b   1.000
_cell.length_c   1.000
_cell.angle_alpha   90.00
_cell.angle_beta   90.00
_cell.angle_gamma   90.00
#
_symmetry.space_group_name_H-M   'P 1'
#
loop_
_entity.id
_entity.type
_entity.pdbx_description
1 polymer ?
#
loop_
_entity_poly.entity_id
_entity_poly.type
_entity_poly.pdbx_seq_one_letter_code
_entity_poly.pdbx_strand_id
1 'polypeptide(L)'
;MAKWTGKKVNVAFSKPDEPSFLKKFKERVGYKEDHGLSEKFAVMPEATADDLDDQDDELPQVVSLRAGDLTQEEVDRLRSEGKLDDLLGDKVEGEVQGPKQRHEVEGEEAPPDGKIIFRKPTKRTSDEAQGKNGKKLKSEKSEEPSENKSKKVKKKGVQNKKLLSFNEDEEDEDY
;
A
#
# COMPACT_ATOMS: atom_id res chain seq x y z
N MET A 1 -5.70 20.70 -14.25
CA MET A 1 -6.38 20.05 -13.09
C MET A 1 -7.88 20.17 -13.26
N ALA A 2 -8.59 19.05 -13.41
CA ALA A 2 -10.05 19.04 -13.54
C ALA A 2 -10.69 19.31 -12.17
N LYS A 3 -11.57 20.32 -12.10
CA LYS A 3 -12.27 20.73 -10.87
C LYS A 3 -13.56 19.92 -10.77
N TRP A 4 -13.76 19.21 -9.67
CA TRP A 4 -14.99 18.46 -9.41
C TRP A 4 -16.18 19.43 -9.26
N THR A 5 -17.21 19.28 -10.11
CA THR A 5 -18.40 20.15 -10.15
C THR A 5 -19.66 19.49 -9.56
N GLY A 6 -19.50 18.50 -8.69
CA GLY A 6 -20.63 17.85 -8.02
C GLY A 6 -21.43 18.81 -7.12
N LYS A 7 -22.76 18.69 -7.19
CA LYS A 7 -23.71 19.44 -6.35
C LYS A 7 -23.50 19.07 -4.88
N LYS A 8 -23.23 20.06 -4.03
CA LYS A 8 -23.07 19.86 -2.59
C LYS A 8 -24.43 19.45 -2.02
N VAL A 9 -24.53 18.25 -1.48
CA VAL A 9 -25.74 17.76 -0.79
C VAL A 9 -25.71 18.28 0.64
N ASN A 10 -26.73 19.04 1.03
CA ASN A 10 -26.88 19.53 2.40
C ASN A 10 -27.43 18.41 3.27
N VAL A 11 -26.55 17.68 3.97
CA VAL A 11 -26.94 16.69 4.97
C VAL A 11 -27.03 17.39 6.33
N ALA A 12 -28.22 17.39 6.93
CA ALA A 12 -28.43 17.86 8.30
C ALA A 12 -28.39 16.68 9.26
N PHE A 13 -27.66 16.83 10.36
CA PHE A 13 -27.55 15.82 11.41
C PHE A 13 -28.41 16.22 12.61
N SER A 14 -29.34 15.36 13.00
CA SER A 14 -30.18 15.55 14.18
C SER A 14 -29.81 14.49 15.23
N LYS A 15 -29.44 14.95 16.43
CA LYS A 15 -29.24 14.10 17.61
C LYS A 15 -30.51 14.19 18.48
N PRO A 16 -31.51 13.32 18.30
CA PRO A 16 -32.64 13.29 19.20
C PRO A 16 -32.17 12.86 20.61
N ASP A 17 -32.90 13.29 21.64
CA ASP A 17 -32.63 12.87 23.01
C ASP A 17 -32.69 11.34 23.14
N GLU A 18 -31.77 10.78 23.92
CA GLU A 18 -31.74 9.33 24.13
C GLU A 18 -33.05 8.84 24.77
N PRO A 19 -33.62 7.74 24.28
CA PRO A 19 -34.83 7.18 24.84
C PRO A 19 -34.59 6.66 26.26
N SER A 20 -35.65 6.65 27.08
CA SER A 20 -35.58 6.35 28.51
C SER A 20 -34.98 4.97 28.83
N PHE A 21 -35.18 3.97 27.95
CA PHE A 21 -34.60 2.65 28.07
C PHE A 21 -33.06 2.68 27.99
N LEU A 22 -32.50 3.39 27.00
CA LEU A 22 -31.05 3.51 26.82
C LEU A 22 -30.40 4.28 27.99
N LYS A 23 -31.06 5.33 28.50
CA LYS A 23 -30.59 6.06 29.69
C LYS A 23 -30.47 5.14 30.91
N LYS A 24 -31.53 4.38 31.21
CA LYS A 24 -31.56 3.42 32.33
C LYS A 24 -30.55 2.29 32.15
N PHE A 25 -30.38 1.82 30.92
CA PHE A 25 -29.42 0.77 30.60
C PHE A 25 -27.98 1.25 30.83
N LYS A 26 -27.62 2.42 30.29
CA LYS A 26 -26.31 3.05 30.48
C LYS A 26 -25.99 3.28 31.96
N GLU A 27 -26.96 3.74 32.74
CA GLU A 27 -26.81 3.91 34.20
C GLU A 27 -26.58 2.56 34.91
N ARG A 28 -27.36 1.53 34.59
CA ARG A 28 -27.25 0.21 35.21
C ARG A 28 -25.93 -0.50 34.91
N VAL A 29 -25.38 -0.34 33.71
CA VAL A 29 -24.08 -0.93 33.33
C VAL A 29 -22.90 -0.03 33.65
N GLY A 30 -23.14 1.17 34.21
CA GLY A 30 -22.09 2.13 34.55
C GLY A 30 -21.37 2.71 33.32
N TYR A 31 -22.07 2.80 32.17
CA TYR A 31 -21.51 3.32 30.92
C TYR A 31 -21.10 4.79 31.09
N LYS A 32 -19.80 5.04 30.93
CA LYS A 32 -19.25 6.39 30.78
C LYS A 32 -18.90 6.54 29.30
N GLU A 33 -19.30 7.65 28.69
CA GLU A 33 -18.87 7.92 27.31
C GLU A 33 -17.35 8.08 27.34
N ASP A 34 -16.64 7.08 26.81
CA ASP A 34 -15.20 7.15 26.63
C ASP A 34 -14.85 8.37 25.78
N HIS A 35 -13.60 8.82 25.88
CA HIS A 35 -13.04 9.95 25.13
C HIS A 35 -13.71 10.11 23.76
N GLY A 36 -14.37 11.26 23.58
CA GLY A 36 -15.16 11.51 22.38
C GLY A 36 -14.32 11.42 21.11
N LEU A 37 -14.97 11.43 19.95
CA LEU A 37 -14.27 11.38 18.65
C LEU A 37 -13.17 12.44 18.51
N SER A 38 -13.27 13.57 19.21
CA SER A 38 -12.23 14.62 19.26
C SER A 38 -10.86 14.10 19.70
N GLU A 39 -10.80 13.12 20.61
CA GLU A 39 -9.54 12.55 21.09
C GLU A 39 -8.83 11.73 20.00
N LYS A 40 -9.60 11.13 19.07
CA LYS A 40 -9.02 10.44 17.90
C LYS A 40 -8.36 11.40 16.93
N PHE A 41 -8.72 12.68 16.99
CA PHE A 41 -8.10 13.76 16.24
C PHE A 41 -7.12 14.57 17.11
N ALA A 42 -6.83 14.12 18.33
CA ALA A 42 -5.76 14.71 19.12
C ALA A 42 -4.43 14.55 18.37
N VAL A 43 -3.62 15.59 18.41
CA VAL A 43 -2.29 15.57 17.80
C VAL A 43 -1.47 14.53 18.55
N MET A 44 -0.96 13.54 17.81
CA MET A 44 -0.09 12.51 18.36
C MET A 44 1.20 13.17 18.88
N PRO A 45 1.80 12.68 19.97
CA PRO A 45 3.10 13.19 20.42
C PRO A 45 4.12 13.16 19.29
N GLU A 46 5.01 14.15 19.28
CA GLU A 46 6.14 14.18 18.34
C GLU A 46 7.05 12.98 18.61
N ALA A 47 7.51 12.32 17.54
CA ALA A 47 8.48 11.25 17.65
C ALA A 47 9.77 11.80 18.27
N THR A 48 10.31 11.08 19.23
CA THR A 48 11.58 11.38 19.87
C THR A 48 12.75 10.85 19.04
N ALA A 49 13.96 11.30 19.32
CA ALA A 49 15.15 10.75 18.66
C ALA A 49 15.28 9.24 18.94
N ASP A 50 14.93 8.81 20.15
CA ASP A 50 14.96 7.39 20.55
C ASP A 50 13.98 6.52 19.73
N ASP A 51 12.88 7.09 19.22
CA ASP A 51 11.92 6.37 18.35
C ASP A 51 12.47 6.14 16.93
N LEU A 52 13.52 6.88 16.54
CA LEU A 52 14.14 6.79 15.22
C LEU A 52 15.38 5.88 15.22
N ASP A 53 15.94 5.61 16.39
CA ASP A 53 17.14 4.79 16.56
C ASP A 53 16.77 3.30 16.62
N ASP A 54 17.42 2.49 15.79
CA ASP A 54 17.26 1.03 15.79
C ASP A 54 17.65 0.45 17.17
N GLN A 55 16.85 -0.47 17.70
CA GLN A 55 17.16 -1.16 18.95
C GLN A 55 18.27 -2.22 18.77
N ASP A 56 18.92 -2.62 19.86
CA ASP A 56 20.02 -3.61 19.82
C ASP A 56 19.62 -4.95 19.19
N ASP A 57 18.36 -5.35 19.30
CA ASP A 57 17.80 -6.58 18.71
C ASP A 57 17.41 -6.42 17.23
N GLU A 58 17.26 -5.19 16.75
CA GLU A 58 16.98 -4.85 15.36
C GLU A 58 18.26 -4.71 14.52
N LEU A 59 19.41 -4.50 15.17
CA LEU A 59 20.72 -4.43 14.51
C LEU A 59 21.11 -5.78 13.86
N PRO A 60 21.69 -5.76 12.67
CA PRO A 60 22.09 -6.99 11.98
C PRO A 60 23.23 -7.71 12.72
N GLN A 61 23.19 -9.03 12.73
CA GLN A 61 24.29 -9.84 13.28
C GLN A 61 25.56 -9.71 12.42
N VAL A 62 26.66 -9.27 13.02
CA VAL A 62 27.96 -9.13 12.36
C VAL A 62 28.78 -10.42 12.51
N VAL A 63 29.24 -11.00 11.40
CA VAL A 63 30.08 -12.21 11.37
C VAL A 63 31.33 -11.97 10.53
N SER A 64 32.51 -12.05 11.14
CA SER A 64 33.82 -11.92 10.47
C SER A 64 34.27 -13.28 9.93
N LEU A 65 34.45 -13.40 8.61
CA LEU A 65 34.76 -14.68 7.95
C LEU A 65 36.24 -14.78 7.53
N ARG A 66 36.87 -13.64 7.22
CA ARG A 66 38.24 -13.56 6.71
C ARG A 66 39.11 -12.71 7.64
N ALA A 67 40.41 -12.99 7.64
CA ALA A 67 41.38 -12.13 8.30
C ALA A 67 41.42 -10.76 7.60
N GLY A 68 40.99 -9.72 8.31
CA GLY A 68 40.83 -8.35 7.81
C GLY A 68 39.39 -7.83 7.78
N ASP A 69 38.40 -8.70 7.99
CA ASP A 69 37.02 -8.25 8.26
C ASP A 69 36.95 -7.62 9.65
N LEU A 70 36.23 -6.50 9.80
CA LEU A 70 36.06 -5.84 11.08
C LEU A 70 35.09 -6.63 11.97
N THR A 71 35.42 -6.71 13.26
CA THR A 71 34.52 -7.26 14.28
C THR A 71 33.57 -6.17 14.78
N GLN A 72 32.45 -6.58 15.39
CA GLN A 72 31.44 -5.64 15.91
C GLN A 72 32.05 -4.57 16.82
N GLU A 73 32.90 -4.97 17.77
CA GLU A 73 33.55 -4.02 18.69
C GLU A 73 34.45 -3.00 17.99
N GLU A 74 35.14 -3.40 16.92
CA GLU A 74 36.02 -2.50 16.16
C GLU A 74 35.20 -1.48 15.36
N VAL A 75 34.08 -1.92 14.80
CA VAL A 75 33.12 -1.04 14.10
C VAL A 75 32.54 -0.02 15.08
N ASP A 76 32.11 -0.45 16.27
CA ASP A 76 31.53 0.44 17.27
C ASP A 76 32.54 1.48 17.75
N ARG A 77 33.81 1.09 17.95
CA ARG A 77 34.89 2.03 18.28
C ARG A 77 35.10 3.05 17.17
N LEU A 78 35.20 2.61 15.91
CA LEU A 78 35.38 3.50 14.76
C LEU A 78 34.19 4.46 14.58
N ARG A 79 32.97 4.00 14.88
CA ARG A 79 31.76 4.83 14.85
C ARG A 79 31.82 5.92 15.91
N SER A 80 32.18 5.56 17.15
CA SER A 80 32.31 6.53 18.25
C SER A 80 33.46 7.55 18.05
N GLU A 81 34.53 7.15 17.35
CA GLU A 81 35.65 8.03 16.99
C GLU A 81 35.35 8.90 15.76
N GLY A 82 34.20 8.72 15.09
CA GLY A 82 33.82 9.44 13.87
C GLY A 82 34.64 9.10 12.62
N LYS A 83 35.60 8.17 12.71
CA LYS A 83 36.43 7.73 11.58
C LYS A 83 35.70 6.80 10.62
N LEU A 84 34.64 6.14 11.08
CA LEU A 84 33.86 5.22 10.26
C LEU A 84 33.25 5.97 9.06
N ASP A 85 32.67 7.14 9.30
CA ASP A 85 32.09 7.99 8.26
C ASP A 85 33.12 8.48 7.24
N ASP A 86 34.33 8.82 7.69
CA ASP A 86 35.44 9.22 6.81
C ASP A 86 35.91 8.06 5.90
N LEU A 87 35.89 6.82 6.41
CA LEU A 87 36.26 5.62 5.65
C LEU A 87 35.15 5.18 4.68
N LEU A 88 33.88 5.36 5.04
CA LEU A 88 32.74 5.06 4.18
C LEU A 88 32.56 6.10 3.06
N GLY A 89 33.19 7.27 3.17
CA GLY A 89 33.56 8.11 2.04
C GLY A 89 32.40 8.54 1.12
N ASP A 90 31.17 8.58 1.62
CA ASP A 90 30.02 9.08 0.87
C ASP A 90 29.22 10.03 1.77
N LYS A 91 29.63 11.30 1.78
CA LYS A 91 28.71 12.40 2.07
C LYS A 91 27.59 12.37 1.02
N VAL A 92 26.54 11.60 1.26
CA VAL A 92 25.25 11.80 0.60
C VAL A 92 24.54 12.96 1.31
N GLU A 93 25.12 14.15 1.20
CA GLU A 93 24.39 15.41 1.31
C GLU A 93 23.84 15.70 -0.09
N GLY A 94 22.80 14.96 -0.48
CA GLY A 94 22.16 15.09 -1.78
C GLY A 94 20.92 14.21 -1.83
N GLU A 95 19.79 14.80 -2.19
CA GLU A 95 18.50 14.13 -2.38
C GLU A 95 18.64 12.70 -2.91
N VAL A 96 17.86 11.76 -2.36
CA VAL A 96 17.71 10.40 -2.88
C VAL A 96 17.19 10.46 -4.31
N GLN A 97 18.10 10.58 -5.27
CA GLN A 97 17.83 10.38 -6.67
C GLN A 97 17.98 8.88 -6.93
N GLY A 98 16.91 8.29 -7.48
CA GLY A 98 16.72 6.86 -7.66
C GLY A 98 17.82 6.12 -8.44
N PRO A 99 17.63 4.80 -8.65
CA PRO A 99 18.71 3.89 -9.01
C PRO A 99 19.47 4.31 -10.28
N LYS A 100 20.81 4.34 -10.14
CA LYS A 100 21.81 4.60 -11.18
C LYS A 100 21.56 3.75 -12.44
N GLN A 101 21.83 4.39 -13.58
CA GLN A 101 21.44 4.08 -14.95
C GLN A 101 21.92 2.71 -15.47
N ARG A 102 21.07 2.06 -16.29
CA ARG A 102 21.50 1.07 -17.30
C ARG A 102 21.64 1.78 -18.65
N HIS A 103 22.84 1.67 -19.23
CA HIS A 103 23.21 1.81 -20.65
C HIS A 103 22.77 3.07 -21.40
N GLU A 104 23.72 3.97 -21.64
CA GLU A 104 23.61 5.06 -22.60
C GLU A 104 23.38 4.51 -24.02
N VAL A 105 22.39 5.07 -24.71
CA VAL A 105 22.23 4.98 -26.16
C VAL A 105 21.92 6.39 -26.63
N GLU A 106 22.88 7.01 -27.31
CA GLU A 106 22.74 8.35 -27.90
C GLU A 106 21.56 8.38 -28.90
N GLY A 107 20.65 9.35 -28.77
CA GLY A 107 19.64 9.65 -29.79
C GLY A 107 18.35 10.29 -29.29
N GLU A 108 18.22 11.59 -29.58
CA GLU A 108 17.07 12.49 -29.42
C GLU A 108 16.62 12.86 -28.00
N GLU A 109 16.66 14.17 -27.75
CA GLU A 109 16.22 14.83 -26.53
C GLU A 109 14.80 14.41 -26.12
N ALA A 110 14.62 14.13 -24.84
CA ALA A 110 13.31 13.90 -24.26
C ALA A 110 12.42 15.14 -24.49
N PRO A 111 11.19 14.99 -25.02
CA PRO A 111 10.29 16.12 -25.19
C PRO A 111 10.05 16.85 -23.87
N PRO A 112 10.07 18.19 -23.83
CA PRO A 112 9.99 18.99 -22.59
C PRO A 112 8.64 18.86 -21.85
N ASP A 113 7.68 18.09 -22.40
CA ASP A 113 6.29 18.02 -21.94
C ASP A 113 6.04 16.93 -20.87
N GLY A 114 7.09 16.30 -20.33
CA GLY A 114 6.97 15.31 -19.23
C GLY A 114 6.12 14.07 -19.55
N LYS A 115 5.65 13.92 -20.79
CA LYS A 115 4.83 12.81 -21.26
C LYS A 115 5.72 11.65 -21.65
N ILE A 116 5.63 10.58 -20.89
CA ILE A 116 6.35 9.34 -21.13
C ILE A 116 5.84 8.72 -22.44
N ILE A 117 6.68 8.66 -23.47
CA ILE A 117 6.38 7.98 -24.74
C ILE A 117 6.93 6.56 -24.66
N PHE A 118 6.04 5.57 -24.65
CA PHE A 118 6.43 4.16 -24.70
C PHE A 118 6.94 3.78 -26.09
N ARG A 119 8.27 3.69 -26.25
CA ARG A 119 8.90 3.12 -27.45
C ARG A 119 8.78 1.59 -27.38
N LYS A 120 8.28 0.97 -28.45
CA LYS A 120 8.17 -0.49 -28.54
C LYS A 120 9.57 -1.10 -28.59
N PRO A 121 9.88 -2.13 -27.79
CA PRO A 121 11.19 -2.77 -27.84
C PRO A 121 11.41 -3.44 -29.19
N THR A 122 12.63 -3.36 -29.70
CA THR A 122 13.07 -4.13 -30.86
C THR A 122 13.06 -5.62 -30.51
N LYS A 123 12.43 -6.44 -31.35
CA LYS A 123 12.42 -7.89 -31.16
C LYS A 123 13.86 -8.42 -31.25
N ARG A 124 14.30 -9.16 -30.23
CA ARG A 124 15.61 -9.84 -30.25
C ARG A 124 15.59 -10.89 -31.36
N THR A 125 16.60 -10.88 -32.24
CA THR A 125 16.89 -11.98 -33.17
C THR A 125 17.34 -13.20 -32.37
N SER A 126 16.94 -14.38 -32.82
CA SER A 126 16.84 -15.60 -32.01
C SER A 126 18.15 -16.38 -31.78
N ASP A 127 19.28 -15.71 -31.54
CA ASP A 127 20.49 -16.38 -31.07
C ASP A 127 20.75 -15.94 -29.63
N GLU A 128 20.78 -16.91 -28.71
CA GLU A 128 21.00 -16.77 -27.27
C GLU A 128 19.81 -16.35 -26.39
N ALA A 129 18.85 -17.27 -26.25
CA ALA A 129 17.85 -17.24 -25.17
C ALA A 129 17.78 -18.59 -24.44
N GLN A 130 18.60 -18.75 -23.40
CA GLN A 130 18.35 -19.70 -22.31
C GLN A 130 17.31 -19.08 -21.37
N GLY A 131 16.05 -19.52 -21.41
CA GLY A 131 15.08 -19.08 -20.39
C GLY A 131 13.58 -19.20 -20.71
N LYS A 132 13.05 -20.43 -20.57
CA LYS A 132 11.72 -20.79 -20.04
C LYS A 132 10.44 -20.21 -20.69
N ASN A 133 9.79 -21.08 -21.48
CA ASN A 133 8.37 -21.49 -21.40
C ASN A 133 7.28 -20.40 -21.20
N GLY A 134 6.85 -19.78 -22.29
CA GLY A 134 5.52 -19.16 -22.41
C GLY A 134 4.67 -19.92 -23.43
N LYS A 135 3.60 -20.56 -22.98
CA LYS A 135 2.65 -21.30 -23.82
C LYS A 135 2.08 -20.37 -24.91
N LYS A 136 2.31 -20.71 -26.19
CA LYS A 136 1.63 -20.10 -27.35
C LYS A 136 0.15 -20.47 -27.30
N LEU A 137 -0.73 -19.48 -27.20
CA LEU A 137 -2.12 -19.61 -27.66
C LEU A 137 -2.34 -18.65 -28.83
N LYS A 138 -2.77 -19.28 -29.91
CA LYS A 138 -3.14 -18.73 -31.23
C LYS A 138 -4.52 -18.07 -31.13
N SER A 139 -4.68 -16.90 -31.72
CA SER A 139 -5.97 -16.49 -32.28
C SER A 139 -5.78 -15.44 -33.37
N GLU A 140 -6.30 -15.76 -34.55
CA GLU A 140 -6.32 -14.94 -35.75
C GLU A 140 -7.48 -13.92 -35.72
N LYS A 141 -7.27 -12.80 -36.41
CA LYS A 141 -8.21 -12.02 -37.25
C LYS A 141 -9.61 -11.65 -36.72
N SER A 142 -9.88 -10.33 -36.66
CA SER A 142 -11.04 -9.60 -37.28
C SER A 142 -11.20 -8.23 -36.58
N GLU A 143 -11.07 -7.07 -37.24
CA GLU A 143 -12.11 -6.36 -37.99
C GLU A 143 -13.49 -6.29 -37.28
N GLU A 144 -13.79 -5.11 -36.73
CA GLU A 144 -15.13 -4.58 -36.39
C GLU A 144 -16.09 -4.68 -37.61
N PRO A 145 -17.44 -4.71 -37.50
CA PRO A 145 -18.24 -3.85 -36.60
C PRO A 145 -19.63 -4.39 -36.11
N SER A 146 -20.33 -3.53 -35.35
CA SER A 146 -21.79 -3.31 -35.31
C SER A 146 -22.67 -3.87 -34.16
N GLU A 147 -23.26 -2.90 -33.45
CA GLU A 147 -24.64 -2.72 -32.94
C GLU A 147 -25.54 -3.90 -32.45
N ASN A 148 -26.10 -3.65 -31.25
CA ASN A 148 -27.46 -3.93 -30.79
C ASN A 148 -27.94 -5.40 -30.67
N LYS A 149 -28.13 -5.86 -29.41
CA LYS A 149 -29.46 -6.27 -28.88
C LYS A 149 -29.39 -6.78 -27.44
N SER A 150 -30.32 -6.25 -26.66
CA SER A 150 -30.73 -6.67 -25.32
C SER A 150 -31.01 -8.18 -25.19
N LYS A 151 -30.32 -8.85 -24.26
CA LYS A 151 -30.78 -10.14 -23.72
C LYS A 151 -30.59 -10.19 -22.20
N LYS A 152 -31.75 -10.16 -21.54
CA LYS A 152 -32.03 -10.42 -20.13
C LYS A 152 -31.33 -11.71 -19.67
N VAL A 153 -30.24 -11.58 -18.90
CA VAL A 153 -29.54 -12.75 -18.32
C VAL A 153 -30.32 -13.23 -17.11
N LYS A 154 -30.86 -14.45 -17.21
CA LYS A 154 -31.50 -15.18 -16.11
C LYS A 154 -30.44 -15.47 -15.04
N LYS A 155 -30.61 -14.97 -13.82
CA LYS A 155 -29.77 -15.30 -12.67
C LYS A 155 -29.97 -16.78 -12.34
N LYS A 156 -28.94 -17.61 -12.52
CA LYS A 156 -28.95 -19.00 -12.03
C LYS A 156 -28.76 -18.96 -10.51
N GLY A 157 -29.68 -19.59 -9.77
CA GLY A 157 -29.61 -19.68 -8.31
C GLY A 157 -28.36 -20.44 -7.85
N VAL A 158 -27.71 -19.94 -6.81
CA VAL A 158 -26.53 -20.56 -6.20
C VAL A 158 -26.97 -21.84 -5.48
N GLN A 159 -26.48 -23.01 -5.88
CA GLN A 159 -26.87 -24.32 -5.32
C GLN A 159 -26.07 -24.70 -4.06
N ASN A 160 -25.35 -23.75 -3.47
CA ASN A 160 -24.47 -24.00 -2.34
C ASN A 160 -25.25 -23.82 -1.03
N LYS A 161 -25.58 -24.95 -0.40
CA LYS A 161 -26.28 -25.06 0.90
C LYS A 161 -25.46 -24.58 2.11
N LYS A 162 -24.38 -23.83 1.87
CA LYS A 162 -23.43 -23.30 2.87
C LYS A 162 -23.18 -21.80 2.68
N LEU A 163 -24.00 -21.11 1.90
CA LEU A 163 -24.05 -19.65 2.01
C LEU A 163 -25.00 -19.31 3.15
N LEU A 164 -24.51 -18.42 4.01
CA LEU A 164 -25.14 -17.89 5.21
C LEU A 164 -26.64 -17.61 4.97
N SER A 165 -27.52 -18.35 5.67
CA SER A 165 -28.95 -18.08 5.71
C SER A 165 -29.22 -16.90 6.66
N PHE A 166 -29.00 -15.70 6.17
CA PHE A 166 -29.55 -14.49 6.81
C PHE A 166 -30.93 -14.21 6.21
N ASN A 167 -31.92 -15.02 6.59
CA ASN A 167 -33.32 -14.63 6.74
C ASN A 167 -34.16 -15.84 7.18
N GLU A 168 -34.47 -15.98 8.46
CA GLU A 168 -35.75 -16.49 8.95
C GLU A 168 -35.85 -16.19 10.45
N ASP A 169 -36.67 -15.19 10.78
CA ASP A 169 -37.41 -15.05 12.04
C ASP A 169 -36.95 -15.88 13.23
N GLU A 170 -36.24 -15.22 14.14
CA GLU A 170 -36.26 -15.59 15.56
C GLU A 170 -37.36 -14.75 16.22
N GLU A 171 -38.61 -15.08 15.87
CA GLU A 171 -39.83 -14.63 16.57
C GLU A 171 -40.44 -15.88 17.22
N ASP A 172 -40.73 -15.77 18.52
CA ASP A 172 -41.36 -16.74 19.44
C ASP A 172 -40.48 -17.85 20.07
N GLU A 173 -39.89 -17.53 21.23
CA GLU A 173 -39.74 -18.53 22.29
C GLU A 173 -40.16 -17.93 23.63
N ASP A 174 -41.37 -18.31 24.07
CA ASP A 174 -41.90 -18.08 25.41
C ASP A 174 -40.93 -18.65 26.46
N TYR A 175 -40.38 -17.77 27.33
CA TYR A 175 -40.14 -18.10 28.75
C TYR A 175 -40.00 -16.84 29.62
#